data_AF-A0A5J4WWX8-F1
#
_entry.id   AF-A0A5J4WWX8-F1
#
_cell.length_a   1.000
_cell.length_b   1.000
_cell.length_c   1.000
_cell.angle_alpha   90.00
_cell.angle_beta   90.00
_cell.angle_gamma   90.00
#
_symmetry.space_group_name_H-M   'P 1'
#
loop_
_entity.id
_entity.type
_entity.pdbx_description
1 polymer ?
#
loop_
_entity_poly.entity_id
_entity_poly.type
_entity_poly.pdbx_seq_one_letter_code
_entity_poly.pdbx_strand_id
1 'polypeptide(L)'
;MDAINERITATNDETTSIQEHAEDTINMVIEEQNVAIEDYQKEIQQLKHRAVPIDKETSYILAIELEEIWQDKITYQVRRLNKRHLHKKQIILLRMAALYFDNLPIAMTTNEKLKEGLKKEFTDIDFFSNKITVPEADNQRLLDSISRIIDELYKSE
;
A
#
# COMPACT_ATOMS: atom_id res chain seq x y z
N MET A 1 26.42 -60.23 -6.07
CA MET A 1 26.25 -58.78 -6.32
C MET A 1 25.82 -58.69 -7.77
N ASP A 2 24.62 -58.22 -8.13
CA ASP A 2 24.39 -56.77 -8.25
C ASP A 2 22.90 -56.34 -8.32
N ALA A 3 21.96 -57.10 -7.76
CA ALA A 3 20.55 -56.66 -7.70
C ALA A 3 20.33 -55.35 -6.90
N ILE A 4 21.31 -54.98 -6.06
CA ILE A 4 21.31 -53.72 -5.30
C ILE A 4 21.73 -52.55 -6.19
N ASN A 5 22.69 -52.74 -7.09
CA ASN A 5 23.19 -51.68 -7.96
C ASN A 5 22.18 -51.29 -9.05
N GLU A 6 21.47 -52.27 -9.61
CA GLU A 6 20.40 -52.03 -10.60
C GLU A 6 19.23 -51.22 -10.03
N ARG A 7 18.86 -51.51 -8.76
CA ARG A 7 17.77 -50.81 -8.08
C ARG A 7 18.16 -49.38 -7.71
N ILE A 8 19.43 -49.14 -7.35
CA ILE A 8 19.93 -47.79 -7.02
C ILE A 8 19.96 -46.89 -8.26
N THR A 9 20.35 -47.42 -9.44
CA THR A 9 20.30 -46.65 -10.70
C THR A 9 18.87 -46.33 -11.14
N ALA A 10 17.95 -47.29 -11.06
CA ALA A 10 16.54 -47.05 -11.44
C ALA A 10 15.86 -46.01 -10.53
N THR A 11 16.18 -46.01 -9.22
CA THR A 11 15.61 -45.03 -8.29
C THR A 11 16.14 -43.62 -8.55
N ASN A 12 17.44 -43.49 -8.89
CA ASN A 12 18.04 -42.20 -9.21
C ASN A 12 17.52 -41.62 -10.54
N ASP A 13 17.30 -42.46 -11.55
CA ASP A 13 16.69 -42.05 -12.84
C ASP A 13 15.25 -41.55 -12.66
N GLU A 14 14.44 -42.24 -11.86
CA GLU A 14 13.07 -41.80 -11.54
C GLU A 14 13.06 -40.48 -10.76
N THR A 15 13.94 -40.31 -9.77
CA THR A 15 14.02 -39.05 -9.01
C THR A 15 14.53 -37.87 -9.84
N THR A 16 15.44 -38.12 -10.78
CA THR A 16 15.96 -37.09 -11.70
C THR A 16 14.87 -36.66 -12.69
N SER A 17 14.12 -37.63 -13.25
CA SER A 17 13.00 -37.37 -14.15
C SER A 17 11.85 -36.62 -13.47
N ILE A 18 11.52 -36.93 -12.20
CA ILE A 18 10.51 -36.20 -11.43
C ILE A 18 10.95 -34.76 -11.15
N GLN A 19 12.24 -34.55 -10.88
CA GLN A 19 12.78 -33.22 -10.59
C GLN A 19 12.84 -32.35 -11.86
N GLU A 20 13.27 -32.90 -12.99
CA GLU A 20 13.21 -32.24 -14.30
C GLU A 20 11.76 -31.88 -14.67
N HIS A 21 10.81 -32.80 -14.48
CA HIS A 21 9.39 -32.52 -14.70
C HIS A 21 8.83 -31.43 -13.78
N ALA A 22 9.28 -31.37 -12.52
CA ALA A 22 8.87 -30.34 -11.58
C ALA A 22 9.43 -28.96 -11.99
N GLU A 23 10.69 -28.89 -12.41
CA GLU A 23 11.32 -27.66 -12.91
C GLU A 23 10.65 -27.16 -14.19
N ASP A 24 10.35 -28.04 -15.14
CA ASP A 24 9.62 -27.69 -16.37
C ASP A 24 8.21 -27.15 -16.07
N THR A 25 7.51 -27.77 -15.13
CA THR A 25 6.17 -27.32 -14.70
C THR A 25 6.25 -25.95 -14.03
N ILE A 26 7.24 -25.72 -13.18
CA ILE A 26 7.45 -24.43 -12.51
C ILE A 26 7.77 -23.35 -13.54
N ASN A 27 8.66 -23.63 -14.49
CA ASN A 27 9.04 -22.68 -15.54
C ASN A 27 7.85 -22.31 -16.42
N MET A 28 7.03 -23.30 -16.80
CA MET A 28 5.80 -23.06 -17.55
C MET A 28 4.81 -22.17 -16.79
N VAL A 29 4.60 -22.41 -15.50
CA VAL A 29 3.72 -21.54 -14.67
C VAL A 29 4.29 -20.12 -14.56
N ILE A 30 5.61 -19.97 -14.44
CA ILE A 30 6.27 -18.66 -14.41
C ILE A 30 6.06 -17.92 -15.73
N GLU A 31 6.21 -18.61 -16.86
CA GLU A 31 5.97 -18.02 -18.19
C GLU A 31 4.52 -17.58 -18.36
N GLU A 32 3.54 -18.42 -17.98
CA GLU A 32 2.12 -18.07 -18.02
C GLU A 32 1.81 -16.84 -17.17
N GLN A 33 2.41 -16.75 -15.97
CA GLN A 33 2.25 -15.57 -15.11
C GLN A 33 2.89 -14.32 -15.71
N ASN A 34 4.07 -14.45 -16.34
CA ASN A 34 4.73 -13.33 -17.01
C ASN A 34 3.88 -12.79 -18.18
N VAL A 35 3.29 -13.67 -18.98
CA VAL A 35 2.36 -13.27 -20.05
C VAL A 35 1.15 -12.53 -19.47
N ALA A 36 0.55 -13.05 -18.40
CA ALA A 36 -0.57 -12.38 -17.74
C ALA A 36 -0.17 -10.98 -17.21
N ILE A 37 1.03 -10.85 -16.63
CA ILE A 37 1.56 -9.57 -16.16
C ILE A 37 1.71 -8.58 -17.32
N GLU A 38 2.27 -8.99 -18.45
CA GLU A 38 2.41 -8.12 -19.63
C GLU A 38 1.07 -7.67 -20.18
N ASP A 39 0.08 -8.57 -20.23
CA ASP A 39 -1.27 -8.25 -20.70
C ASP A 39 -1.97 -7.27 -19.76
N TYR A 40 -1.87 -7.46 -18.44
CA TYR A 40 -2.38 -6.51 -17.46
C TYR A 40 -1.68 -5.14 -17.57
N GLN A 41 -0.36 -5.11 -17.84
CA GLN A 41 0.36 -3.85 -18.05
C GLN A 41 -0.14 -3.10 -19.29
N LYS A 42 -0.38 -3.81 -20.41
CA LYS A 42 -0.95 -3.22 -21.62
C LYS A 42 -2.37 -2.71 -21.38
N GLU A 43 -3.20 -3.46 -20.65
CA GLU A 43 -4.55 -3.03 -20.28
C GLU A 43 -4.50 -1.74 -19.46
N ILE A 44 -3.64 -1.68 -18.43
CA ILE A 44 -3.43 -0.48 -17.61
C ILE A 44 -3.04 0.73 -18.46
N GLN A 45 -2.14 0.57 -19.43
CA GLN A 45 -1.73 1.67 -20.32
C GLN A 45 -2.86 2.17 -21.23
N GLN A 46 -3.81 1.30 -21.59
CA GLN A 46 -4.95 1.65 -22.45
C GLN A 46 -6.12 2.26 -21.69
N LEU A 47 -6.14 2.14 -20.36
CA LEU A 47 -7.15 2.80 -19.53
C LEU A 47 -6.96 4.32 -19.62
N LYS A 48 -7.87 4.99 -20.34
CA LYS A 48 -8.02 6.45 -20.24
C LYS A 48 -8.31 6.80 -18.78
N HIS A 49 -7.57 7.75 -18.22
CA HIS A 49 -7.91 8.31 -16.91
C HIS A 49 -9.40 8.66 -16.88
N ARG A 50 -10.13 8.14 -15.89
CA ARG A 50 -11.53 8.54 -15.69
C ARG A 50 -11.53 10.05 -15.50
N ALA A 51 -12.20 10.77 -16.41
CA ALA A 51 -12.37 12.21 -16.27
C ALA A 51 -13.18 12.48 -15.00
N VAL A 52 -12.51 12.98 -13.98
CA VAL A 52 -13.17 13.49 -12.80
C VAL A 52 -13.80 14.83 -13.19
N PRO A 53 -15.07 15.11 -12.87
CA PRO A 53 -15.62 16.45 -13.08
C PRO A 53 -14.71 17.51 -12.44
N ILE A 54 -14.37 18.57 -13.18
CA ILE A 54 -13.39 19.59 -12.78
C ILE A 54 -13.70 20.15 -11.38
N ASP A 55 -14.99 20.34 -11.06
CA ASP A 55 -15.44 20.83 -9.75
C ASP A 55 -15.17 19.84 -8.60
N LYS A 56 -15.05 18.55 -8.92
CA LYS A 56 -14.83 17.45 -7.98
C LYS A 56 -13.36 17.09 -7.84
N GLU A 57 -12.50 17.52 -8.76
CA GLU A 57 -11.08 17.14 -8.79
C GLU A 57 -10.41 17.30 -7.43
N THR A 58 -10.73 18.36 -6.67
CA THR A 58 -10.12 18.75 -5.38
C THR A 58 -11.11 18.83 -4.20
N SER A 59 -12.10 17.93 -4.12
CA SER A 59 -13.16 18.00 -3.08
C SER A 59 -12.89 17.23 -1.78
N TYR A 60 -11.69 16.69 -1.54
CA TYR A 60 -11.43 15.85 -0.35
C TYR A 60 -10.68 16.59 0.76
N ILE A 61 -10.98 16.21 2.00
CA ILE A 61 -10.24 16.57 3.21
C ILE A 61 -9.49 15.34 3.69
N LEU A 62 -8.22 15.50 4.06
CA LEU A 62 -7.47 14.54 4.86
C LEU A 62 -7.24 15.13 6.24
N ALA A 63 -7.66 14.41 7.27
CA ALA A 63 -7.42 14.78 8.67
C ALA A 63 -6.75 13.62 9.41
N ILE A 64 -5.77 13.96 10.24
CA ILE A 64 -5.05 13.01 11.09
C ILE A 64 -5.47 13.31 12.53
N GLU A 65 -6.43 12.56 13.04
CA GLU A 65 -7.03 12.76 14.36
C GLU A 65 -6.29 11.90 15.39
N LEU A 66 -5.89 12.48 16.53
CA LEU A 66 -5.38 11.70 17.65
C LEU A 66 -6.53 10.84 18.19
N GLU A 67 -6.34 9.53 18.23
CA GLU A 67 -7.35 8.60 18.73
C GLU A 67 -7.04 8.13 20.15
N GLU A 68 -5.83 7.65 20.39
CA GLU A 68 -5.44 7.05 21.67
C GLU A 68 -3.94 7.21 21.94
N ILE A 69 -3.59 7.37 23.22
CA ILE A 69 -2.22 7.24 23.72
C ILE A 69 -2.27 6.16 24.79
N TRP A 70 -1.52 5.07 24.61
CA TRP A 70 -1.52 3.93 25.52
C TRP A 70 -0.18 3.20 25.50
N GLN A 71 0.36 2.90 26.68
CA GLN A 71 1.64 2.19 26.88
C GLN A 71 2.76 2.65 25.93
N ASP A 72 3.09 3.95 25.99
CA ASP A 72 4.14 4.58 25.18
C ASP A 72 3.94 4.46 23.66
N LYS A 73 2.73 4.13 23.21
CA LYS A 73 2.32 4.15 21.80
C LYS A 73 1.23 5.19 21.59
N ILE A 74 1.27 5.84 20.43
CA ILE A 74 0.27 6.81 19.99
C ILE A 74 -0.40 6.30 18.72
N THR A 75 -1.72 6.38 18.70
CA THR A 75 -2.55 5.95 17.56
C THR A 75 -3.28 7.14 16.98
N TYR A 76 -3.11 7.32 15.67
CA TYR A 76 -3.79 8.32 14.87
C TYR A 76 -4.81 7.67 13.95
N GLN A 77 -6.01 8.25 13.89
CA GLN A 77 -7.01 7.93 12.88
C GLN A 77 -6.83 8.82 11.65
N VAL A 78 -6.61 8.18 10.51
CA VAL A 78 -6.54 8.82 9.19
C VAL A 78 -7.95 8.89 8.61
N ARG A 79 -8.43 10.11 8.34
CA ARG A 79 -9.76 10.34 7.78
C ARG A 79 -9.64 11.06 6.46
N ARG A 80 -10.07 10.37 5.40
CA ARG A 80 -10.20 10.93 4.06
C ARG A 80 -11.67 11.03 3.69
N LEU A 81 -12.19 12.25 3.63
CA LEU A 81 -13.62 12.51 3.54
C LEU A 81 -13.93 13.47 2.39
N ASN A 82 -15.00 13.22 1.65
CA ASN A 82 -15.46 14.14 0.62
C ASN A 82 -16.13 15.34 1.29
N LYS A 83 -15.55 16.54 1.12
CA LYS A 83 -16.00 17.81 1.69
C LYS A 83 -17.45 18.12 1.35
N ARG A 84 -17.95 17.68 0.18
CA ARG A 84 -19.34 17.90 -0.25
C ARG A 84 -20.37 17.18 0.63
N HIS A 85 -19.97 16.10 1.30
CA HIS A 85 -20.84 15.31 2.16
C HIS A 85 -20.71 15.68 3.63
N LEU A 86 -19.90 16.69 3.96
CA LEU A 86 -19.66 17.12 5.33
C LEU A 86 -20.43 18.39 5.67
N HIS A 87 -21.00 18.42 6.87
CA HIS A 87 -21.59 19.64 7.41
C HIS A 87 -20.49 20.60 7.91
N LYS A 88 -20.77 21.92 7.90
CA LYS A 88 -19.82 22.95 8.37
C LYS A 88 -19.25 22.64 9.77
N LYS A 89 -20.09 22.16 10.69
CA LYS A 89 -19.66 21.76 12.04
C LYS A 89 -18.63 20.63 12.02
N GLN A 90 -18.80 19.62 11.17
CA GLN A 90 -17.85 18.52 11.03
C GLN A 90 -16.53 19.01 10.45
N ILE A 91 -16.56 19.91 9.45
CA ILE A 91 -15.35 20.51 8.89
C ILE A 91 -14.57 21.30 9.96
N ILE A 92 -15.27 22.06 10.82
CA ILE A 92 -14.64 22.80 11.92
C ILE A 92 -13.97 21.84 12.91
N LEU A 93 -14.61 20.72 13.25
CA LEU A 93 -14.01 19.70 14.11
C LEU A 93 -12.75 19.09 13.49
N LEU A 94 -12.80 18.73 12.20
CA LEU A 94 -11.65 18.17 11.49
C LEU A 94 -10.46 19.13 11.42
N ARG A 95 -10.70 20.45 11.40
CA ARG A 95 -9.62 21.47 11.46
C ARG A 95 -8.87 21.49 12.78
N MET A 96 -9.42 20.89 13.84
CA MET A 96 -8.77 20.75 15.14
C MET A 96 -7.95 19.46 15.25
N ALA A 97 -7.93 18.63 14.20
CA ALA A 97 -7.09 17.45 14.14
C ALA A 97 -5.59 17.80 14.21
N ALA A 98 -4.74 16.81 14.49
CA ALA A 98 -3.29 17.03 14.58
C ALA A 98 -2.71 17.52 13.24
N LEU A 99 -3.24 17.01 12.12
CA LEU A 99 -3.01 17.55 10.79
C LEU A 99 -4.32 17.66 10.03
N TYR A 100 -4.43 18.71 9.21
CA TYR A 100 -5.59 18.98 8.38
C TYR A 100 -5.14 19.50 7.01
N PHE A 101 -5.52 18.77 5.97
CA PHE A 101 -5.29 19.11 4.58
C PHE A 101 -6.64 19.26 3.88
N ASP A 102 -6.85 20.41 3.24
CA ASP A 102 -8.08 20.73 2.50
C ASP A 102 -7.82 20.75 1.00
N ASN A 103 -8.90 20.63 0.24
CA ASN A 103 -8.90 20.66 -1.23
C ASN A 103 -7.96 19.63 -1.87
N LEU A 104 -7.83 18.45 -1.25
CA LEU A 104 -7.05 17.35 -1.81
C LEU A 104 -7.79 16.70 -2.98
N PRO A 105 -7.05 16.15 -3.95
CA PRO A 105 -7.68 15.54 -5.09
C PRO A 105 -8.37 14.21 -4.77
N ILE A 106 -9.31 13.79 -5.62
CA ILE A 106 -10.02 12.49 -5.48
C ILE A 106 -9.05 11.30 -5.58
N ALA A 107 -7.84 11.50 -6.12
CA ALA A 107 -6.83 10.46 -6.36
C ALA A 107 -6.81 9.39 -5.25
N MET A 108 -7.10 8.14 -5.63
CA MET A 108 -7.27 7.03 -4.71
C MET A 108 -5.97 6.69 -3.96
N THR A 109 -4.84 7.11 -4.51
CA THR A 109 -3.47 6.72 -4.15
C THR A 109 -2.90 7.37 -2.89
N THR A 110 -3.59 8.34 -2.27
CA THR A 110 -3.01 9.08 -1.12
C THR A 110 -2.69 8.16 0.03
N ASN A 111 -3.57 7.21 0.34
CA ASN A 111 -3.41 6.32 1.49
C ASN A 111 -2.28 5.33 1.25
N GLU A 112 -2.20 4.75 0.06
CA GLU A 112 -1.14 3.82 -0.33
C GLU A 112 0.21 4.53 -0.34
N LYS A 113 0.30 5.71 -0.96
CA LYS A 113 1.53 6.51 -1.00
C LYS A 113 1.97 6.98 0.38
N LEU A 114 1.02 7.34 1.24
CA LEU A 114 1.32 7.67 2.63
C LEU A 114 1.91 6.46 3.36
N LYS A 115 1.29 5.28 3.25
CA LYS A 115 1.79 4.04 3.85
C LYS A 115 3.17 3.66 3.31
N GLU A 116 3.37 3.75 1.99
CA GLU A 116 4.66 3.47 1.34
C GLU A 116 5.77 4.41 1.84
N GLY A 117 5.49 5.71 1.95
CA GLY A 117 6.45 6.70 2.43
C GLY A 117 6.81 6.47 3.89
N LEU A 118 5.81 6.30 4.75
CA LEU A 118 6.02 6.08 6.18
C LEU A 118 6.75 4.78 6.47
N LYS A 119 6.47 3.68 5.75
CA LYS A 119 7.21 2.41 5.90
C LYS A 119 8.70 2.52 5.58
N LYS A 120 9.13 3.53 4.82
CA LYS A 120 10.55 3.77 4.54
C LYS A 120 11.26 4.51 5.68
N GLU A 121 10.50 5.24 6.50
CA GLU A 121 11.03 6.14 7.53
C GLU A 121 10.95 5.56 8.94
N PHE A 122 9.98 4.68 9.20
CA PHE A 122 9.71 4.11 10.52
C PHE A 122 9.85 2.58 10.49
N THR A 123 10.59 2.04 11.46
CA THR A 123 10.77 0.59 11.63
C THR A 123 9.71 -0.03 12.53
N ASP A 124 9.23 0.71 13.53
CA ASP A 124 8.17 0.29 14.46
C ASP A 124 6.90 1.11 14.18
N ILE A 125 6.25 0.80 13.05
CA ILE A 125 5.01 1.45 12.63
C ILE A 125 3.98 0.39 12.25
N ASP A 126 2.79 0.51 12.84
CA ASP A 126 1.67 -0.38 12.57
C ASP A 126 0.58 0.34 11.80
N PHE A 127 0.04 -0.33 10.78
CA PHE A 127 -1.09 0.14 10.00
C PHE A 127 -2.24 -0.83 10.14
N PHE A 128 -3.34 -0.39 10.77
CA PHE A 128 -4.54 -1.21 10.88
C PHE A 128 -5.76 -0.41 10.39
N SER A 129 -6.42 -0.92 9.34
CA SER A 129 -7.53 -0.20 8.69
C SER A 129 -7.10 1.22 8.26
N ASN A 130 -7.72 2.25 8.85
CA ASN A 130 -7.41 3.66 8.66
C ASN A 130 -6.63 4.26 9.85
N LYS A 131 -5.94 3.44 10.63
CA LYS A 131 -5.16 3.88 11.79
C LYS A 131 -3.67 3.70 11.54
N ILE A 132 -2.89 4.58 12.15
CA ILE A 132 -1.43 4.54 12.20
C ILE A 132 -1.02 4.55 13.67
N THR A 133 -0.21 3.59 14.08
CA THR A 133 0.31 3.51 15.44
C THR A 133 1.83 3.53 15.40
N VAL A 134 2.44 4.37 16.24
CA VAL A 134 3.90 4.51 16.41
C VAL A 134 4.26 4.65 17.88
N PRO A 135 5.52 4.42 18.28
CA PRO A 135 6.03 4.83 19.59
C PRO A 135 5.79 6.32 19.83
N GLU A 136 5.43 6.71 21.05
CA GLU A 136 5.17 8.10 21.43
C GLU A 136 6.37 9.01 21.16
N ALA A 137 7.60 8.49 21.31
CA ALA A 137 8.83 9.20 20.99
C ALA A 137 8.94 9.63 19.52
N ASP A 138 8.27 8.91 18.61
CA ASP A 138 8.26 9.18 17.18
C ASP A 138 7.09 10.08 16.75
N ASN A 139 6.27 10.56 17.69
CA ASN A 139 5.05 11.32 17.40
C ASN A 139 5.29 12.52 16.47
N GLN A 140 6.15 13.47 16.87
CA GLN A 140 6.38 14.67 16.07
C GLN A 140 6.97 14.32 14.70
N ARG A 141 7.90 13.35 14.68
CA ARG A 141 8.51 12.86 13.44
C ARG A 141 7.46 12.28 12.50
N LEU A 142 6.49 11.53 13.01
CA LEU A 142 5.38 10.99 12.21
C LEU A 142 4.58 12.13 11.56
N LEU A 143 4.18 13.14 12.32
CA LEU A 143 3.38 14.26 11.79
C LEU A 143 4.15 15.06 10.73
N ASP A 144 5.44 15.27 10.94
CA ASP A 144 6.32 15.95 9.99
C ASP A 144 6.46 15.14 8.69
N SER A 145 6.68 13.81 8.80
CA SER A 145 6.75 12.91 7.65
C SER A 145 5.44 12.85 6.87
N ILE A 146 4.29 12.75 7.55
CA ILE A 146 2.97 12.79 6.90
C ILE A 146 2.82 14.10 6.11
N SER A 147 3.09 15.24 6.73
CA SER A 147 2.97 16.55 6.08
C SER A 147 3.85 16.65 4.85
N ARG A 148 5.12 16.22 4.97
CA ARG A 148 6.07 16.21 3.85
C ARG A 148 5.61 15.30 2.72
N ILE A 149 5.15 14.08 2.99
CA ILE A 149 4.67 13.15 1.97
C ILE A 149 3.46 13.72 1.24
N ILE A 150 2.49 14.30 1.96
CA ILE A 150 1.31 14.90 1.35
C ILE A 150 1.69 16.12 0.49
N ASP A 151 2.61 16.95 0.99
CA ASP A 151 3.16 18.06 0.23
C ASP A 151 3.86 17.57 -1.06
N GLU A 152 4.73 16.57 -0.98
CA GLU A 152 5.41 16.01 -2.16
C GLU A 152 4.43 15.42 -3.19
N LEU A 153 3.34 14.80 -2.73
CA LEU A 153 2.31 14.24 -3.60
C LEU A 153 1.51 15.30 -4.36
N TYR A 154 1.38 16.51 -3.81
CA TYR A 154 0.46 17.53 -4.34
C TYR A 154 1.10 18.89 -4.62
N LYS A 155 2.41 19.06 -4.41
CA LYS A 155 3.20 20.24 -4.81
C LYS A 155 3.81 20.13 -6.21
N SER A 156 3.34 19.23 -7.05
CA SER A 156 3.72 19.20 -8.47
C SER A 156 2.68 19.93 -9.31
N GLU A 157 2.75 21.27 -9.33
CA GLU A 157 2.42 22.18 -10.44
C GLU A 157 2.79 23.63 -10.10
#